data_AF-A0A4Q9HWH3-F1
#
_entry.id   AF-A0A4Q9HWH3-F1
#
_cell.length_a   1.000
_cell.length_b   1.000
_cell.length_c   1.000
_cell.angle_alpha   90.00
_cell.angle_beta   90.00
_cell.angle_gamma   90.00
#
_symmetry.space_group_name_H-M   'P 1'
#
loop_
_entity.id
_entity.type
_entity.pdbx_description
1 polymer ?
#
loop_
_entity_poly.entity_id
_entity_poly.type
_entity_poly.pdbx_seq_one_letter_code
_entity_poly.pdbx_strand_id
1 'polypeptide(L)'
;MTACGQQHTDPTATGPAPSFGSTSSPLPVRSPLGPARGNVEPDSHDGAPHYRENNGFKIPRDMSPAGEEAAREEAARIEPVLKRLWTAKAWDAESVRAALLKLGYRNEGPDSEQGRGTLFVQAHDRNPGAGVALNVRHDACVTAFVQTTNYQVKVNGRFLETGCFEPRGGH
;
A
#
# COMPACT_ATOMS: atom_id res chain seq x y z
N MET A 1 2.83 19.35 47.58
CA MET A 1 2.36 20.76 47.56
C MET A 1 2.51 21.19 46.10
N THR A 2 1.49 21.47 45.30
CA THR A 2 0.33 22.37 45.53
C THR A 2 -0.76 22.01 44.52
N ALA A 3 -2.01 22.20 44.95
CA ALA A 3 -3.23 21.96 44.19
C ALA A 3 -3.79 23.25 43.56
N CYS A 4 -4.85 23.06 42.75
CA CYS A 4 -5.97 23.97 42.45
C CYS A 4 -5.86 25.00 41.31
N GLY A 5 -6.92 25.03 40.50
CA GLY A 5 -7.23 26.09 39.53
C GLY A 5 -8.54 25.82 38.78
N GLN A 6 -9.68 25.96 39.46
CA GLN A 6 -11.03 25.96 38.87
C GLN A 6 -11.25 27.16 37.95
N GLN A 7 -12.14 27.02 36.96
CA GLN A 7 -12.94 28.15 36.47
C GLN A 7 -14.41 27.71 36.28
N HIS A 8 -15.26 28.19 37.19
CA HIS A 8 -16.67 28.46 36.93
C HIS A 8 -16.81 29.95 36.66
N THR A 9 -17.67 30.34 35.72
CA THR A 9 -18.61 31.47 35.89
C THR A 9 -19.73 31.37 34.85
N ASP A 10 -20.95 31.11 35.32
CA ASP A 10 -22.22 31.54 34.71
C ASP A 10 -22.44 33.05 34.91
N PRO A 11 -23.43 33.65 34.22
CA PRO A 11 -24.47 34.35 34.99
C PRO A 11 -25.92 34.20 34.46
N THR A 12 -26.76 33.55 35.29
CA THR A 12 -28.00 33.98 35.97
C THR A 12 -29.03 34.95 35.33
N ALA A 13 -30.31 34.54 35.35
CA ALA A 13 -31.48 35.29 35.92
C ALA A 13 -32.73 34.35 36.03
N THR A 14 -33.18 33.83 37.19
CA THR A 14 -33.96 34.38 38.35
C THR A 14 -35.47 34.07 38.30
N GLY A 15 -35.97 33.25 39.26
CA GLY A 15 -37.40 33.16 39.67
C GLY A 15 -37.78 31.88 40.45
N PRO A 16 -38.66 31.87 41.50
CA PRO A 16 -38.39 31.19 42.78
C PRO A 16 -39.13 29.86 43.12
N ALA A 17 -38.55 29.19 44.14
CA ALA A 17 -38.80 27.94 44.93
C ALA A 17 -40.22 27.63 45.51
N PRO A 18 -40.45 26.60 46.38
CA PRO A 18 -39.94 25.20 46.51
C PRO A 18 -41.07 24.14 46.80
N SER A 19 -40.77 22.82 46.77
CA SER A 19 -40.97 21.86 47.90
C SER A 19 -40.97 20.37 47.52
N PHE A 20 -40.19 19.63 48.32
CA PHE A 20 -40.08 18.21 48.66
C PHE A 20 -41.15 17.18 48.22
N GLY A 21 -40.69 15.98 47.85
CA GLY A 21 -41.55 14.78 47.77
C GLY A 21 -40.87 13.52 47.21
N SER A 22 -40.21 12.77 48.09
CA SER A 22 -40.03 11.29 48.16
C SER A 22 -40.01 10.39 46.90
N THR A 23 -38.85 9.76 46.73
CA THR A 23 -38.53 8.35 46.42
C THR A 23 -39.68 7.37 46.06
N SER A 24 -39.56 6.72 44.90
CA SER A 24 -39.91 5.29 44.68
C SER A 24 -39.26 4.77 43.38
N SER A 25 -38.41 3.76 43.49
CA SER A 25 -37.73 3.07 42.38
C SER A 25 -38.68 2.24 41.51
N PRO A 26 -38.39 2.09 40.20
CA PRO A 26 -38.64 0.84 39.49
C PRO A 26 -37.32 0.16 39.10
N LEU A 27 -37.37 -1.17 39.09
CA LEU A 27 -36.28 -2.14 38.90
C LEU A 27 -35.52 -1.98 37.56
N PRO A 28 -34.23 -2.38 37.49
CA PRO A 28 -33.50 -2.38 36.23
C PRO A 28 -34.04 -3.47 35.31
N VAL A 29 -34.63 -3.07 34.18
CA VAL A 29 -34.94 -3.98 33.08
C VAL A 29 -33.61 -4.47 32.51
N ARG A 30 -33.31 -5.75 32.73
CA ARG A 30 -32.22 -6.45 32.04
C ARG A 30 -32.48 -6.41 30.54
N SER A 31 -31.76 -5.55 29.84
CA SER A 31 -31.61 -5.67 28.38
C SER A 31 -30.72 -6.89 28.10
N PRO A 32 -31.07 -7.77 27.14
CA PRO A 32 -30.18 -8.86 26.79
C PRO A 32 -28.90 -8.29 26.18
N LEU A 33 -27.75 -8.65 26.76
CA LEU A 33 -26.43 -8.51 26.17
C LEU A 33 -26.37 -9.35 24.90
N GLY A 34 -26.76 -8.75 23.78
CA GLY A 34 -26.35 -9.22 22.45
C GLY A 34 -24.91 -8.74 22.18
N PRO A 35 -24.08 -9.51 21.45
CA PRO A 35 -22.78 -9.02 21.04
C PRO A 35 -22.97 -7.72 20.25
N ALA A 36 -22.14 -6.71 20.54
CA ALA A 36 -22.13 -5.46 19.79
C ALA A 36 -21.96 -5.80 18.31
N ARG A 37 -22.91 -5.37 17.47
CA ARG A 37 -22.82 -5.52 16.02
C ARG A 37 -21.63 -4.68 15.56
N GLY A 38 -20.50 -5.33 15.30
CA GLY A 38 -19.43 -4.71 14.53
C GLY A 38 -20.00 -4.31 13.18
N ASN A 39 -19.77 -3.05 12.77
CA ASN A 39 -20.10 -2.59 11.43
C ASN A 39 -19.18 -3.32 10.45
N VAL A 40 -19.60 -4.49 9.99
CA VAL A 40 -18.98 -5.16 8.85
C VAL A 40 -19.71 -4.64 7.61
N GLU A 41 -18.98 -3.93 6.76
CA GLU A 41 -19.48 -3.45 5.48
C GLU A 41 -19.78 -4.65 4.55
N PRO A 42 -20.88 -4.64 3.77
CA PRO A 42 -21.37 -5.84 3.08
C PRO A 42 -20.43 -6.48 2.06
N ASP A 43 -19.39 -5.75 1.61
CA ASP A 43 -18.40 -6.22 0.64
C ASP A 43 -17.06 -6.68 1.28
N SER A 44 -17.02 -6.86 2.62
CA SER A 44 -15.90 -7.55 3.26
C SER A 44 -15.95 -9.05 2.98
N HIS A 45 -15.52 -9.43 1.78
CA HIS A 45 -15.04 -10.79 1.52
C HIS A 45 -13.83 -11.06 2.44
N ASP A 46 -14.06 -11.79 3.53
CA ASP A 46 -13.06 -12.38 4.44
C ASP A 46 -11.99 -11.43 5.07
N GLY A 47 -12.22 -10.11 5.05
CA GLY A 47 -11.32 -9.11 5.64
C GLY A 47 -11.82 -8.54 6.96
N ALA A 48 -10.90 -8.13 7.83
CA ALA A 48 -11.23 -7.28 8.98
C ALA A 48 -11.95 -5.99 8.52
N PRO A 49 -12.87 -5.42 9.30
CA PRO A 49 -13.46 -4.11 9.00
C PRO A 49 -12.36 -3.10 8.62
N HIS A 50 -12.62 -2.31 7.58
CA HIS A 50 -11.69 -1.32 7.02
C HIS A 50 -10.43 -1.87 6.34
N TYR A 51 -10.38 -3.15 5.94
CA TYR A 51 -9.19 -3.72 5.27
C TYR A 51 -8.78 -2.94 4.01
N ARG A 52 -9.75 -2.54 3.18
CA ARG A 52 -9.47 -1.81 1.93
C ARG A 52 -8.92 -0.42 2.21
N GLU A 53 -9.51 0.33 3.15
CA GLU A 53 -8.95 1.62 3.57
C GLU A 53 -7.54 1.46 4.14
N ASN A 54 -7.34 0.48 5.04
CA ASN A 54 -6.06 0.26 5.70
C ASN A 54 -4.95 -0.22 4.76
N ASN A 55 -5.30 -0.84 3.62
CA ASN A 55 -4.34 -1.34 2.63
C ASN A 55 -4.39 -0.57 1.31
N GLY A 56 -5.04 0.60 1.26
CA GLY A 56 -5.17 1.40 0.05
C GLY A 56 -3.82 1.75 -0.59
N PHE A 57 -2.78 1.90 0.23
CA PHE A 57 -1.41 2.14 -0.22
C PHE A 57 -0.84 1.01 -1.11
N LYS A 58 -1.32 -0.24 -0.94
CA LYS A 58 -0.94 -1.40 -1.78
C LYS A 58 -1.78 -1.53 -3.05
N ILE A 59 -2.74 -0.64 -3.28
CA ILE A 59 -3.54 -0.67 -4.50
C ILE A 59 -2.81 0.18 -5.55
N PRO A 60 -2.30 -0.42 -6.64
CA PRO A 60 -1.73 0.37 -7.73
C PRO A 60 -2.83 1.22 -8.39
N ARG A 61 -2.46 2.38 -8.92
CA ARG A 61 -3.39 3.18 -9.74
C ARG A 61 -3.80 2.42 -11.00
N ASP A 62 -4.94 2.78 -11.56
CA ASP A 62 -5.37 2.28 -12.87
C ASP A 62 -4.39 2.71 -13.97
N MET A 63 -4.25 1.85 -14.97
CA MET A 63 -3.48 2.11 -16.18
C MET A 63 -4.40 2.51 -17.32
N SER A 64 -3.94 3.42 -18.19
CA SER A 64 -4.57 3.58 -19.51
C SER A 64 -4.36 2.32 -20.35
N PRO A 65 -5.28 2.00 -21.29
CA PRO A 65 -5.11 0.85 -22.18
C PRO A 65 -3.77 0.85 -22.93
N ALA A 66 -3.35 2.03 -23.41
CA ALA A 66 -2.07 2.21 -24.09
C ALA A 66 -0.85 2.05 -23.14
N GLY A 67 -0.99 2.42 -21.86
CA GLY A 67 0.02 2.16 -20.84
C GLY A 67 0.17 0.67 -20.55
N GLU A 68 -0.97 -0.03 -20.40
CA GLU A 68 -1.00 -1.46 -20.14
C GLU A 68 -0.44 -2.28 -21.32
N GLU A 69 -0.80 -1.93 -22.56
CA GLU A 69 -0.25 -2.56 -23.78
C GLU A 69 1.28 -2.39 -23.86
N ALA A 70 1.77 -1.15 -23.71
CA ALA A 70 3.21 -0.89 -23.71
C ALA A 70 3.94 -1.65 -22.59
N ALA A 71 3.36 -1.71 -21.40
CA ALA A 71 3.95 -2.43 -20.28
C ALA A 71 3.95 -3.96 -20.51
N ARG A 72 2.92 -4.51 -21.15
CA ARG A 72 2.90 -5.92 -21.57
C ARG A 72 3.99 -6.24 -22.59
N GLU A 73 4.23 -5.37 -23.56
CA GLU A 73 5.33 -5.55 -24.51
C GLU A 73 6.70 -5.56 -23.80
N GLU A 74 6.92 -4.66 -22.86
CA GLU A 74 8.16 -4.61 -22.10
C GLU A 74 8.31 -5.81 -21.16
N ALA A 75 7.21 -6.27 -20.53
CA ALA A 75 7.20 -7.50 -19.74
C ALA A 75 7.63 -8.71 -20.59
N ALA A 76 7.10 -8.84 -21.81
CA ALA A 76 7.47 -9.91 -22.74
C ALA A 76 8.94 -9.86 -23.19
N ARG A 77 9.58 -8.68 -23.18
CA ARG A 77 11.02 -8.53 -23.45
C ARG A 77 11.88 -8.90 -22.25
N ILE A 78 11.44 -8.57 -21.04
CA ILE A 78 12.16 -8.80 -19.78
C ILE A 78 12.12 -10.27 -19.37
N GLU A 79 10.97 -10.91 -19.49
CA GLU A 79 10.74 -12.29 -19.03
C GLU A 79 11.78 -13.31 -19.53
N PRO A 80 12.12 -13.39 -20.83
CA PRO A 80 13.13 -14.34 -21.30
C PRO A 80 14.53 -14.06 -20.74
N VAL A 81 14.87 -12.79 -20.47
CA VAL A 81 16.14 -12.41 -19.85
C VAL A 81 16.20 -12.90 -18.41
N LEU A 82 15.15 -12.65 -17.63
CA LEU A 82 15.07 -13.13 -16.25
C LEU A 82 15.08 -14.65 -16.16
N LYS A 83 14.37 -15.33 -17.08
CA LYS A 83 14.42 -16.80 -17.19
C LYS A 83 15.84 -17.29 -17.42
N ARG A 84 16.59 -16.67 -18.34
CA ARG A 84 17.98 -17.05 -18.62
C ARG A 84 18.88 -16.84 -17.40
N LEU A 85 18.74 -15.70 -16.72
CA LEU A 85 19.50 -15.39 -15.51
C LEU A 85 19.20 -16.38 -14.38
N TRP A 86 17.92 -16.72 -14.19
CA TRP A 86 17.49 -17.70 -13.20
C TRP A 86 18.09 -19.09 -13.49
N THR A 87 18.03 -19.57 -14.73
CA THR A 87 18.65 -20.84 -15.14
C THR A 87 20.18 -20.83 -14.97
N ALA A 88 20.83 -19.70 -15.25
CA ALA A 88 22.27 -19.51 -15.06
C ALA A 88 22.68 -19.27 -13.61
N LYS A 89 21.72 -19.21 -12.68
CA LYS A 89 21.93 -18.87 -11.27
C LYS A 89 22.53 -17.48 -11.01
N ALA A 90 22.32 -16.54 -11.93
CA ALA A 90 22.82 -15.17 -11.90
C ALA A 90 21.69 -14.18 -11.51
N TRP A 91 21.18 -14.32 -10.28
CA TRP A 91 20.04 -13.56 -9.76
C TRP A 91 20.43 -12.37 -8.88
N ASP A 92 21.71 -12.05 -8.76
CA ASP A 92 22.16 -10.86 -8.04
C ASP A 92 21.78 -9.57 -8.79
N ALA A 93 21.64 -8.48 -8.04
CA ALA A 93 21.15 -7.21 -8.59
C ALA A 93 22.07 -6.62 -9.67
N GLU A 94 23.38 -6.87 -9.61
CA GLU A 94 24.34 -6.37 -10.59
C GLU A 94 24.18 -7.11 -11.92
N SER A 95 24.17 -8.44 -11.90
CA SER A 95 23.93 -9.29 -13.07
C SER A 95 22.59 -8.98 -13.74
N VAL A 96 21.54 -8.81 -12.94
CA VAL A 96 20.19 -8.46 -13.42
C VAL A 96 20.20 -7.08 -14.08
N ARG A 97 20.75 -6.07 -13.39
CA ARG A 97 20.85 -4.71 -13.94
C ARG A 97 21.63 -4.71 -15.25
N ALA A 98 22.81 -5.33 -15.29
CA ALA A 98 23.65 -5.39 -16.48
C ALA A 98 22.95 -6.07 -17.66
N ALA A 99 22.18 -7.13 -17.41
CA ALA A 99 21.43 -7.82 -18.46
C ALA A 99 20.27 -6.96 -19.01
N LEU A 100 19.55 -6.26 -18.14
CA LEU A 100 18.43 -5.41 -18.55
C LEU A 100 18.90 -4.13 -19.24
N LEU A 101 20.02 -3.54 -18.83
CA LEU A 101 20.60 -2.38 -19.54
C LEU A 101 20.98 -2.72 -21.00
N LYS A 102 21.37 -3.97 -21.29
CA LYS A 102 21.63 -4.43 -22.66
C LYS A 102 20.38 -4.44 -23.56
N LEU A 103 19.17 -4.40 -22.99
CA LEU A 103 17.92 -4.24 -23.74
C LEU A 103 17.63 -2.77 -24.11
N GLY A 104 18.46 -1.82 -23.69
CA GLY A 104 18.29 -0.39 -23.95
C GLY A 104 17.41 0.34 -22.93
N TYR A 105 17.25 -0.22 -21.73
CA TYR A 105 16.64 0.48 -20.61
C TYR A 105 17.62 1.48 -19.99
N ARG A 106 17.04 2.49 -19.35
CA ARG A 106 17.75 3.59 -18.73
C ARG A 106 17.96 3.35 -17.25
N ASN A 107 19.15 3.57 -16.70
CA ASN A 107 19.30 3.66 -15.25
C ASN A 107 18.58 4.92 -14.72
N GLU A 108 18.21 4.88 -13.44
CA GLU A 108 17.82 6.06 -12.68
C GLU A 108 18.92 7.13 -12.70
N GLY A 109 18.58 8.37 -13.03
CA GLY A 109 19.49 9.52 -13.03
C GLY A 109 19.10 10.64 -14.01
N PRO A 110 19.65 11.86 -13.85
CA PRO A 110 19.38 13.02 -14.70
C PRO A 110 19.99 12.91 -16.11
N ASP A 111 21.03 12.09 -16.32
CA ASP A 111 21.70 11.90 -17.62
C ASP A 111 20.93 10.98 -18.59
N SER A 112 19.64 10.74 -18.32
CA SER A 112 18.87 9.64 -18.89
C SER A 112 17.89 10.11 -19.98
N GLU A 113 18.35 10.95 -20.89
CA GLU A 113 17.52 11.59 -21.93
C GLU A 113 17.11 10.61 -23.07
N GLN A 114 17.76 9.44 -23.19
CA GLN A 114 17.54 8.49 -24.31
C GLN A 114 17.36 7.04 -23.83
N GLY A 115 16.22 6.41 -24.15
CA GLY A 115 15.99 4.96 -23.94
C GLY A 115 14.52 4.56 -23.70
N ARG A 116 14.25 3.28 -23.41
CA ARG A 116 12.86 2.71 -23.43
C ARG A 116 12.03 2.87 -22.15
N GLY A 117 12.64 3.34 -21.06
CA GLY A 117 11.98 3.54 -19.76
C GLY A 117 12.99 3.51 -18.64
N THR A 118 12.65 4.08 -17.48
CA THR A 118 13.55 4.17 -16.32
C THR A 118 13.49 2.90 -15.49
N LEU A 119 14.63 2.22 -15.42
CA LEU A 119 14.86 0.95 -14.76
C LEU A 119 15.43 1.15 -13.35
N PHE A 120 14.82 0.48 -12.40
CA PHE A 120 15.22 0.40 -11.01
C PHE A 120 15.46 -1.07 -10.69
N VAL A 121 16.66 -1.39 -10.19
CA VAL A 121 17.01 -2.75 -9.75
C VAL A 121 17.58 -2.66 -8.35
N GLN A 122 16.99 -3.41 -7.43
CA GLN A 122 17.41 -3.47 -6.03
C GLN A 122 17.63 -4.91 -5.59
N ALA A 123 18.61 -5.13 -4.72
CA ALA A 123 18.77 -6.42 -4.05
C ALA A 123 17.60 -6.65 -3.07
N HIS A 124 17.25 -7.92 -2.87
CA HIS A 124 16.36 -8.30 -1.78
C HIS A 124 17.12 -8.29 -0.45
N ASP A 125 16.54 -7.68 0.59
CA ASP A 125 17.21 -7.52 1.89
C ASP A 125 17.43 -8.84 2.65
N ARG A 126 16.53 -9.82 2.48
CA ARG A 126 16.50 -11.04 3.33
C ARG A 126 16.87 -12.32 2.58
N ASN A 127 16.74 -12.34 1.25
CA ASN A 127 16.94 -13.53 0.43
C ASN A 127 17.82 -13.20 -0.78
N PRO A 128 18.62 -14.14 -1.31
CA PRO A 128 19.35 -13.90 -2.54
C PRO A 128 18.39 -13.69 -3.72
N GLY A 129 18.56 -12.58 -4.41
CA GLY A 129 17.72 -12.19 -5.53
C GLY A 129 17.70 -10.69 -5.75
N ALA A 130 16.98 -10.29 -6.79
CA ALA A 130 16.79 -8.90 -7.14
C ALA A 130 15.35 -8.62 -7.54
N GLY A 131 14.87 -7.46 -7.10
CA GLY A 131 13.64 -6.84 -7.56
C GLY A 131 13.93 -5.84 -8.66
N VAL A 132 13.03 -5.78 -9.64
CA VAL A 132 13.10 -4.93 -10.82
C VAL A 132 11.81 -4.14 -10.91
N ALA A 133 11.92 -2.84 -11.16
CA ALA A 133 10.81 -1.98 -11.52
C ALA A 133 11.19 -1.13 -12.74
N LEU A 134 10.36 -1.15 -13.76
CA LEU A 134 10.50 -0.33 -14.97
C LEU A 134 9.30 0.61 -15.07
N ASN A 135 9.55 1.91 -15.18
CA ASN A 135 8.51 2.88 -15.51
C ASN A 135 8.23 2.86 -17.01
N VAL A 136 6.98 2.63 -17.37
CA VAL A 136 6.49 2.61 -18.75
C VAL A 136 5.47 3.73 -18.92
N ARG A 137 5.79 4.71 -19.77
CA ARG A 137 5.01 5.96 -19.90
C ARG A 137 4.87 6.64 -18.53
N HIS A 138 3.69 7.20 -18.21
CA HIS A 138 3.48 7.97 -16.98
C HIS A 138 2.64 7.24 -15.92
N ASP A 139 1.95 6.17 -16.32
CA ASP A 139 0.86 5.51 -15.61
C ASP A 139 1.07 4.00 -15.40
N ALA A 140 1.97 3.37 -16.15
CA ALA A 140 2.20 1.92 -16.11
C ALA A 140 3.61 1.54 -15.62
N CYS A 141 3.69 0.33 -15.06
CA CYS A 141 4.91 -0.25 -14.54
C CYS A 141 5.04 -1.71 -14.98
N VAL A 142 6.28 -2.14 -15.18
CA VAL A 142 6.62 -3.57 -15.15
C VAL A 142 7.36 -3.82 -13.83
N THR A 143 6.82 -4.70 -13.01
CA THR A 143 7.48 -5.19 -11.80
C THR A 143 7.92 -6.62 -12.04
N ALA A 144 9.13 -6.94 -11.61
CA ALA A 144 9.64 -8.29 -11.72
C ALA A 144 10.58 -8.62 -10.57
N PHE A 145 10.80 -9.90 -10.36
CA PHE A 145 11.86 -10.37 -9.47
C PHE A 145 12.49 -11.64 -10.01
N VAL A 146 13.73 -11.86 -9.63
CA VAL A 146 14.40 -13.15 -9.76
C VAL A 146 15.03 -13.50 -8.43
N GLN A 147 14.78 -14.72 -7.96
CA GLN A 147 15.31 -15.25 -6.72
C GLN A 147 15.66 -16.72 -6.88
N THR A 148 16.23 -17.32 -5.85
CA THR A 148 16.71 -18.72 -5.91
C THR A 148 15.62 -19.72 -6.29
N THR A 149 14.38 -19.49 -5.84
CA THR A 149 13.25 -20.42 -6.02
C THR A 149 12.51 -20.23 -7.34
N ASN A 150 12.40 -19.01 -7.85
CA ASN A 150 11.65 -18.68 -9.05
C ASN A 150 11.97 -17.26 -9.57
N TYR A 151 11.34 -16.90 -10.68
CA TYR A 151 11.25 -15.53 -11.19
C TYR A 151 9.79 -15.22 -11.53
N GLN A 152 9.44 -13.94 -11.59
CA GLN A 152 8.13 -13.49 -12.02
C GLN A 152 8.23 -12.12 -12.66
N VAL A 153 7.37 -11.86 -13.65
CA VAL A 153 7.12 -10.55 -14.24
C VAL A 153 5.64 -10.24 -14.14
N LYS A 154 5.29 -9.01 -13.80
CA LYS A 154 3.94 -8.49 -13.68
C LYS A 154 3.85 -7.10 -14.29
N VAL A 155 2.65 -6.76 -14.74
CA VAL A 155 2.28 -5.42 -15.17
C VAL A 155 1.30 -4.87 -14.14
N ASN A 156 1.52 -3.63 -13.71
CA ASN A 156 0.69 -2.94 -12.74
C ASN A 156 0.78 -1.43 -12.98
N GLY A 157 -0.20 -0.67 -12.50
CA GLY A 157 -0.06 0.78 -12.48
C GLY A 157 0.86 1.24 -11.35
N ARG A 158 1.07 2.56 -11.29
CA ARG A 158 1.94 3.18 -10.28
C ARG A 158 1.26 3.21 -8.90
N PHE A 159 1.94 2.71 -7.89
CA PHE A 159 1.64 2.97 -6.49
C PHE A 159 1.81 4.47 -6.18
N LEU A 160 1.03 4.97 -5.23
CA LEU A 160 1.02 6.40 -4.89
C LEU A 160 2.34 6.85 -4.23
N GLU A 161 2.89 6.02 -3.35
CA GLU A 161 4.04 6.40 -2.51
C GLU A 161 5.38 6.02 -3.13
N THR A 162 5.45 4.82 -3.71
CA THR A 162 6.71 4.18 -4.12
C THR A 162 6.87 4.08 -5.63
N GLY A 163 5.93 4.64 -6.40
CA GLY A 163 5.96 4.61 -7.86
C GLY A 163 5.73 3.20 -8.39
N CYS A 164 6.76 2.53 -8.88
CA CYS A 164 6.60 1.20 -9.48
C CYS A 164 6.83 0.03 -8.52
N PHE A 165 7.55 0.21 -7.40
CA PHE A 165 7.67 -0.86 -6.41
C PHE A 165 6.45 -0.91 -5.52
N GLU A 166 6.01 -2.11 -5.14
CA GLU A 166 4.98 -2.26 -4.11
C GLU A 166 5.51 -1.75 -2.75
N PRO A 167 4.74 -0.93 -2.02
CA PRO A 167 5.16 -0.47 -0.70
C PRO A 167 5.29 -1.62 0.30
N ARG A 168 6.33 -1.57 1.14
CA ARG A 168 6.61 -2.61 2.13
C ARG A 168 5.63 -2.61 3.32
N GLY A 169 4.95 -1.50 3.59
CA GLY A 169 4.00 -1.33 4.68
C GLY A 169 3.28 0.02 4.57
N GLY A 170 2.17 0.17 5.29
CA GLY A 170 1.39 1.41 5.38
C GLY A 170 1.55 1.99 6.77
N HIS A 171 1.44 3.32 6.88
CA HIS A 171 1.63 4.09 8.10
C HIS A 171 0.34 4.22 8.93
#